data_AF-A0A497HK00-F1
#
_entry.id   AF-A0A497HK00-F1
#
_cell.length_a   1.000
_cell.length_b   1.000
_cell.length_c   1.000
_cell.angle_alpha   90.00
_cell.angle_beta   90.00
_cell.angle_gamma   90.00
#
_symmetry.space_group_name_H-M   'P 1'
#
loop_
_entity.id
_entity.type
_entity.pdbx_description
1 polymer ?
#
loop_
_entity_poly.entity_id
_entity_poly.type
_entity_poly.pdbx_seq_one_letter_code
_entity_poly.pdbx_strand_id
1 'polypeptide(L)'
;MLSQEQEIRNQIRDRIENKLKNNIPSCSPEPPLKSLQLGKKLKGLPPDAEVDIPVYHGIRFKNPQDLLRKGFCISTYEMRENIKKALDHFNIQVDKLTPLQKELLDTLYKEMEWRKDTIWAALENVCDYAKRNPEHVLQALNIVGIPDEKIIEYIEHEFGKPYRLKLKIKPKKTDLASGTQNIRLNRRCIYPEDIEDVGACE
;
A
#
# COMPACT_ATOMS: atom_id res chain seq x y z
N MET A 1 6.50 -1.59 -40.16
CA MET A 1 5.45 -2.20 -39.32
C MET A 1 5.97 -2.28 -37.90
N LEU A 2 5.23 -1.76 -36.93
CA LEU A 2 5.56 -1.97 -35.52
C LEU A 2 5.35 -3.45 -35.19
N SER A 3 6.14 -4.00 -34.26
CA SER A 3 5.84 -5.35 -33.75
C SER A 3 4.53 -5.30 -32.96
N GLN A 4 3.82 -6.43 -32.93
CA GLN A 4 2.55 -6.58 -32.22
C GLN A 4 2.66 -6.19 -30.73
N GLU A 5 3.80 -6.49 -30.09
CA GLU A 5 4.09 -6.06 -28.72
C GLU A 5 4.22 -4.55 -28.57
N GLN A 6 4.76 -3.87 -29.58
CA GLN A 6 4.98 -2.43 -29.55
C GLN A 6 3.69 -1.65 -29.78
N GLU A 7 2.77 -2.19 -30.59
CA GLU A 7 1.40 -1.69 -30.71
C GLU A 7 0.62 -1.84 -29.40
N ILE A 8 0.72 -2.99 -28.72
CA ILE A 8 0.06 -3.21 -27.42
C ILE A 8 0.60 -2.22 -26.38
N ARG A 9 1.93 -2.02 -26.29
CA ARG A 9 2.53 -1.06 -25.36
C ARG A 9 2.08 0.37 -25.63
N ASN A 10 1.95 0.77 -26.89
CA ASN A 10 1.49 2.11 -27.25
C ASN A 10 0.01 2.29 -26.89
N GLN A 11 -0.84 1.30 -27.17
CA GLN A 11 -2.26 1.35 -26.79
C GLN A 11 -2.47 1.43 -25.26
N ILE A 12 -1.64 0.73 -24.48
CA ILE A 12 -1.64 0.83 -23.01
C ILE A 12 -1.22 2.23 -22.57
N ARG A 13 -0.13 2.77 -23.15
CA ARG A 13 0.35 4.14 -22.87
C ARG A 13 -0.74 5.17 -23.16
N ASP A 14 -1.37 5.12 -24.32
CA ASP A 14 -2.39 6.09 -24.74
C ASP A 14 -3.65 6.00 -23.88
N ARG A 15 -4.04 4.80 -23.43
CA ARG A 15 -5.12 4.61 -22.45
C ARG A 15 -4.77 5.19 -21.08
N ILE A 16 -3.53 5.02 -20.63
CA ILE A 16 -3.04 5.63 -19.40
C ILE A 16 -3.07 7.15 -19.56
N GLU A 17 -2.41 7.72 -20.57
CA GLU A 17 -2.35 9.18 -20.81
C GLU A 17 -3.73 9.85 -20.94
N ASN A 18 -4.71 9.18 -21.55
CA ASN A 18 -6.08 9.68 -21.61
C ASN A 18 -6.83 9.58 -20.27
N LYS A 19 -6.56 8.56 -19.44
CA LYS A 19 -7.04 8.54 -18.04
C LYS A 19 -6.36 9.62 -17.19
N LEU A 20 -5.08 9.88 -17.43
CA LEU A 20 -4.23 10.82 -16.70
C LEU A 20 -4.60 12.30 -16.92
N LYS A 21 -5.13 12.67 -18.10
CA LYS A 21 -5.56 14.04 -18.44
C LYS A 21 -6.84 14.50 -17.72
N ASN A 22 -7.60 13.58 -17.13
CA ASN A 22 -8.79 13.90 -16.35
C ASN A 22 -8.45 13.86 -14.86
N ASN A 23 -8.80 14.93 -14.13
CA ASN A 23 -8.64 15.03 -12.68
C ASN A 23 -8.85 13.69 -11.99
N ILE A 24 -7.91 13.27 -11.14
CA ILE A 24 -8.07 12.05 -10.34
C ILE A 24 -9.37 12.21 -9.54
N PRO A 25 -10.40 11.40 -9.85
CA PRO A 25 -11.70 11.59 -9.25
C PRO A 25 -11.61 11.33 -7.74
N SER A 26 -12.36 12.10 -6.97
CA SER A 26 -12.69 11.72 -5.59
C SER A 26 -13.36 10.35 -5.65
N CYS A 27 -12.87 9.42 -4.83
CA CYS A 27 -13.42 8.07 -4.77
C CYS A 27 -14.80 8.12 -4.12
N SER A 28 -15.84 7.82 -4.90
CA SER A 28 -17.03 7.19 -4.31
C SER A 28 -16.67 5.73 -4.03
N PRO A 29 -16.62 5.27 -2.76
CA PRO A 29 -16.30 3.88 -2.49
C PRO A 29 -17.37 2.98 -3.13
N GLU A 30 -16.94 1.96 -3.88
CA GLU A 30 -17.81 0.81 -4.13
C GLU A 30 -18.27 0.29 -2.75
N PRO A 31 -19.55 -0.06 -2.59
CA PRO A 31 -20.04 -0.54 -1.31
C PRO A 31 -19.23 -1.77 -0.88
N PRO A 32 -18.77 -1.83 0.38
CA PRO A 32 -17.88 -2.88 0.83
C PRO A 32 -18.51 -4.26 0.67
N LEU A 33 -17.70 -5.24 0.26
CA LEU A 33 -18.13 -6.63 0.19
C LEU A 33 -18.36 -7.15 1.61
N LYS A 34 -19.63 -7.27 2.00
CA LYS A 34 -19.99 -7.77 3.34
C LYS A 34 -19.45 -9.18 3.56
N SER A 35 -19.00 -9.50 4.78
CA SER A 35 -18.42 -10.82 5.14
C SER A 35 -19.32 -12.00 4.76
N LEU A 36 -20.65 -11.83 4.85
CA LEU A 36 -21.62 -12.86 4.42
C LEU A 36 -21.56 -13.15 2.91
N GLN A 37 -21.34 -12.11 2.09
CA GLN A 37 -21.19 -12.25 0.64
C GLN A 37 -19.85 -12.90 0.29
N LEU A 38 -18.78 -12.54 1.00
CA LEU A 38 -17.48 -13.19 0.86
C LEU A 38 -17.58 -14.69 1.19
N GLY A 39 -18.19 -15.06 2.32
CA GLY A 39 -18.37 -16.47 2.69
C GLY A 39 -19.12 -17.30 1.65
N LYS A 40 -20.14 -16.70 1.01
CA LYS A 40 -20.86 -17.34 -0.13
C LYS A 40 -19.95 -17.54 -1.34
N LYS A 41 -19.14 -16.54 -1.71
CA LYS A 41 -18.18 -16.64 -2.82
C LYS A 41 -17.08 -17.69 -2.57
N LEU A 42 -16.68 -17.90 -1.32
CA LEU A 42 -15.62 -18.87 -0.96
C LEU A 42 -16.12 -20.31 -0.80
N LYS A 43 -17.43 -20.53 -0.68
CA LYS A 43 -18.02 -21.84 -0.42
C LYS A 43 -17.79 -22.78 -1.61
N GLY A 44 -17.25 -23.97 -1.31
CA GLY A 44 -17.00 -25.00 -2.34
C GLY A 44 -15.73 -24.80 -3.17
N LEU A 45 -15.03 -23.66 -3.04
CA LEU A 45 -13.75 -23.44 -3.72
C LEU A 45 -12.59 -24.20 -3.02
N PRO A 46 -11.62 -24.77 -3.76
CA PRO A 46 -10.40 -25.31 -3.18
C PRO A 46 -9.51 -24.19 -2.59
N PRO A 47 -8.54 -24.51 -1.70
CA PRO A 47 -7.71 -23.51 -1.02
C PRO A 47 -6.92 -22.58 -1.96
N ASP A 48 -6.48 -23.09 -3.09
CA ASP A 48 -5.65 -22.40 -4.08
C ASP A 48 -6.44 -21.68 -5.18
N ALA A 49 -7.78 -21.78 -5.17
CA ALA A 49 -8.61 -21.10 -6.14
C ALA A 49 -8.47 -19.58 -6.04
N GLU A 50 -8.28 -18.94 -7.19
CA GLU A 50 -8.36 -17.50 -7.34
C GLU A 50 -9.81 -17.03 -7.20
N VAL A 51 -10.00 -15.94 -6.45
CA VAL A 51 -11.32 -15.38 -6.16
C VAL A 51 -11.46 -14.05 -6.86
N ASP A 52 -12.47 -13.94 -7.73
CA ASP A 52 -12.76 -12.71 -8.47
C ASP A 52 -13.54 -11.72 -7.59
N ILE A 53 -12.79 -10.88 -6.87
CA ILE A 53 -13.25 -9.81 -5.99
C ILE A 53 -12.33 -8.59 -6.11
N PRO A 54 -12.86 -7.36 -5.93
CA PRO A 54 -12.02 -6.17 -5.90
C PRO A 54 -11.14 -6.18 -4.66
N VAL A 55 -9.85 -5.88 -4.83
CA VAL A 55 -8.87 -5.78 -3.76
C VAL A 55 -8.19 -4.44 -3.82
N TYR A 56 -7.98 -3.82 -2.65
CA TYR A 56 -7.51 -2.45 -2.55
C TYR A 56 -6.25 -2.34 -1.69
N HIS A 57 -5.34 -1.43 -2.06
CA HIS A 57 -4.17 -1.07 -1.27
C HIS A 57 -4.16 0.43 -0.98
N GLY A 58 -3.77 0.81 0.24
CA GLY A 58 -3.74 2.20 0.70
C GLY A 58 -2.31 2.69 0.73
N ILE A 59 -1.99 3.76 0.02
CA ILE A 59 -0.62 4.25 -0.11
C ILE A 59 -0.59 5.78 -0.09
N ARG A 60 0.58 6.36 0.18
CA ARG A 60 0.84 7.79 -0.06
C ARG A 60 1.77 7.99 -1.23
N PHE A 61 1.46 8.97 -2.07
CA PHE A 61 2.33 9.39 -3.16
C PHE A 61 2.24 10.90 -3.37
N LYS A 62 3.37 11.55 -3.70
CA LYS A 62 3.39 12.95 -4.12
C LYS A 62 2.76 13.14 -5.51
N ASN A 63 3.05 12.20 -6.40
CA ASN A 63 2.52 12.20 -7.76
C ASN A 63 1.84 10.85 -8.08
N PRO A 64 0.52 10.74 -7.97
CA PRO A 64 -0.21 9.52 -8.32
C PRO A 64 -0.05 9.09 -9.79
N GLN A 65 0.37 10.01 -10.66
CA GLN A 65 0.63 9.72 -12.07
C GLN A 65 1.90 8.89 -12.25
N ASP A 66 2.92 9.12 -11.41
CA ASP A 66 4.13 8.30 -11.39
C ASP A 66 3.82 6.86 -10.98
N LEU A 67 2.92 6.70 -9.99
CA LEU A 67 2.46 5.39 -9.53
C LEU A 67 1.78 4.59 -10.67
N LEU A 68 0.90 5.24 -11.44
CA LEU A 68 0.26 4.61 -12.60
C LEU A 68 1.23 4.28 -13.74
N ARG A 69 2.37 4.96 -13.83
CA ARG A 69 3.38 4.73 -14.87
C ARG A 69 4.44 3.70 -14.49
N LYS A 70 4.80 3.62 -13.21
CA LYS A 70 5.96 2.86 -12.72
C LYS A 70 5.58 1.73 -11.76
N GLY A 71 4.38 1.77 -11.19
CA GLY A 71 4.02 0.90 -10.08
C GLY A 71 4.77 1.29 -8.80
N PHE A 72 4.84 0.36 -7.85
CA PHE A 72 5.68 0.50 -6.67
C PHE A 72 6.21 -0.85 -6.19
N CYS A 73 7.31 -0.81 -5.47
CA CYS A 73 7.89 -1.97 -4.81
C CYS A 73 8.17 -1.63 -3.35
N ILE A 74 8.04 -2.62 -2.49
CA ILE A 74 8.52 -2.53 -1.10
C ILE A 74 9.96 -3.03 -1.01
N SER A 75 10.79 -2.32 -0.26
CA SER A 75 12.18 -2.69 -0.01
C SER A 75 12.52 -2.45 1.44
N THR A 76 13.02 -3.47 2.15
CA THR A 76 13.42 -3.32 3.56
C THR A 76 14.52 -2.28 3.72
N TYR A 77 15.42 -2.17 2.74
CA TYR A 77 16.43 -1.12 2.70
C TYR A 77 15.80 0.28 2.65
N GLU A 78 14.85 0.52 1.75
CA GLU A 78 14.17 1.81 1.62
C GLU A 78 13.35 2.15 2.88
N MET A 79 12.67 1.15 3.45
CA MET A 79 11.95 1.32 4.70
C MET A 79 12.87 1.73 5.86
N ARG A 80 14.08 1.14 5.96
CA ARG A 80 15.08 1.52 6.97
C ARG A 80 15.59 2.94 6.75
N GLU A 81 15.87 3.31 5.50
CA GLU A 81 16.28 4.68 5.15
C GLU A 81 15.18 5.70 5.45
N ASN A 82 13.91 5.35 5.23
CA ASN A 82 12.77 6.19 5.56
C ASN A 82 12.64 6.41 7.09
N ILE A 83 12.83 5.35 7.90
CA ILE A 83 12.86 5.47 9.36
C ILE A 83 14.02 6.37 9.79
N LYS A 84 15.23 6.13 9.27
CA LYS A 84 16.41 6.92 9.61
C LYS A 84 16.20 8.40 9.32
N LYS A 85 15.74 8.75 8.10
CA LYS A 85 15.43 10.14 7.72
C LYS A 85 14.38 10.77 8.64
N ALA A 86 13.36 10.00 9.05
CA ALA A 86 12.34 10.50 9.96
C ALA A 86 12.90 10.80 11.35
N LEU A 87 13.71 9.89 11.90
CA LEU A 87 14.38 10.11 13.18
C LEU A 87 15.32 11.33 13.12
N ASP A 88 16.08 11.47 12.03
CA ASP A 88 16.97 12.61 11.80
C ASP A 88 16.18 13.93 11.71
N HIS A 89 15.05 13.95 11.00
CA HIS A 89 14.17 15.12 10.88
C HIS A 89 13.71 15.65 12.25
N PHE A 90 13.38 14.74 13.17
CA PHE A 90 12.98 15.08 14.54
C PHE A 90 14.15 15.19 15.52
N ASN A 91 15.40 15.17 15.03
CA ASN A 91 16.63 15.25 15.83
C ASN A 91 16.75 14.15 16.91
N ILE A 92 16.25 12.95 16.62
CA ILE A 92 16.25 11.83 17.55
C ILE A 92 17.61 11.11 17.52
N GLN A 93 18.29 11.14 18.67
CA GLN A 93 19.56 10.46 18.88
C GLN A 93 19.29 9.04 19.42
N VAL A 94 19.39 8.03 18.54
CA VAL A 94 19.04 6.62 18.85
C VAL A 94 19.84 6.07 20.02
N ASP A 95 21.09 6.47 20.19
CA ASP A 95 21.97 6.10 21.31
C ASP A 95 21.43 6.59 22.68
N LYS A 96 20.66 7.68 22.70
CA LYS A 96 20.04 8.26 23.90
C LYS A 96 18.65 7.74 24.23
N LEU A 97 18.08 6.87 23.40
CA LEU A 97 16.80 6.25 23.67
C LEU A 97 16.85 5.32 24.89
N THR A 98 15.71 5.18 25.56
CA THR A 98 15.55 4.23 26.66
C THR A 98 15.74 2.78 26.17
N PRO A 99 16.09 1.83 27.05
CA PRO A 99 16.21 0.42 26.66
C PRO A 99 14.96 -0.14 25.98
N LEU A 100 13.77 0.20 26.49
CA LEU A 100 12.50 -0.26 25.92
C LEU A 100 12.29 0.28 24.50
N GLN A 101 12.58 1.55 24.25
CA GLN A 101 12.43 2.15 22.92
C GLN A 101 13.38 1.51 21.90
N LYS A 102 14.62 1.20 22.31
CA LYS A 102 15.58 0.49 21.46
C LYS A 102 15.07 -0.92 21.11
N GLU A 103 14.56 -1.65 22.10
CA GLU A 103 13.99 -2.98 21.89
C GLU A 103 12.77 -2.95 20.94
N LEU A 104 11.90 -1.96 21.08
CA LEU A 104 10.73 -1.79 20.21
C LEU A 104 11.15 -1.43 18.78
N LEU A 105 12.15 -0.55 18.59
CA LEU A 105 12.71 -0.25 17.27
C LEU A 105 13.36 -1.49 16.64
N ASP A 106 14.12 -2.27 17.41
CA ASP A 106 14.72 -3.52 16.94
C ASP A 106 13.67 -4.55 16.53
N THR A 107 12.57 -4.63 17.29
CA THR A 107 11.42 -5.47 16.97
C THR A 107 10.76 -5.03 15.67
N LEU A 108 10.55 -3.73 15.47
CA LEU A 108 10.05 -3.17 14.22
C LEU A 108 10.96 -3.54 13.03
N TYR A 109 12.28 -3.41 13.16
CA TYR A 109 13.21 -3.80 12.09
C TYR A 109 13.14 -5.30 11.77
N LYS A 110 12.98 -6.15 12.79
CA LYS A 110 12.76 -7.59 12.57
C LYS A 110 11.46 -7.82 11.82
N GLU A 111 10.35 -7.22 12.26
CA GLU A 111 9.05 -7.35 11.61
C GLU A 111 9.10 -6.93 10.13
N MET A 112 9.82 -5.85 9.81
CA MET A 112 10.03 -5.43 8.43
C MET A 112 10.73 -6.51 7.59
N GLU A 113 11.72 -7.22 8.15
CA GLU A 113 12.37 -8.35 7.47
C GLU A 113 11.43 -9.55 7.31
N TRP A 114 10.54 -9.80 8.28
CA TRP A 114 9.53 -10.86 8.17
C TRP A 114 8.45 -10.54 7.12
N ARG A 115 8.12 -9.26 6.95
CA ARG A 115 7.12 -8.78 5.99
C ARG A 115 7.72 -8.43 4.63
N LYS A 116 9.02 -8.61 4.44
CA LYS A 116 9.66 -8.38 3.14
C LYS A 116 8.96 -9.24 2.09
N ASP A 117 8.79 -8.67 0.90
CA ASP A 117 8.10 -9.30 -0.22
C ASP A 117 6.59 -9.56 0.00
N THR A 118 5.97 -8.92 0.99
CA THR A 118 4.52 -8.98 1.20
C THR A 118 3.86 -7.62 1.12
N ILE A 119 3.10 -7.39 0.06
CA ILE A 119 2.13 -6.28 -0.01
C ILE A 119 0.82 -6.74 0.59
N TRP A 120 0.28 -5.92 1.49
CA TRP A 120 -0.98 -6.13 2.18
C TRP A 120 -2.08 -5.32 1.52
N ALA A 121 -3.24 -5.92 1.40
CA ALA A 121 -4.42 -5.30 0.83
C ALA A 121 -5.65 -5.54 1.72
N ALA A 122 -6.75 -4.91 1.36
CA ALA A 122 -8.03 -5.07 2.04
C ALA A 122 -9.18 -4.94 1.05
N LEU A 123 -10.36 -5.39 1.45
CA LEU A 123 -11.59 -5.22 0.67
C LEU A 123 -12.31 -3.91 0.98
N GLU A 124 -12.00 -3.28 2.13
CA GLU A 124 -12.69 -2.10 2.66
C GLU A 124 -11.78 -1.28 3.60
N ASN A 125 -12.17 -0.05 3.95
CA ASN A 125 -11.47 0.87 4.88
C ASN A 125 -10.02 1.22 4.54
N VAL A 126 -9.64 1.06 3.27
CA VAL A 126 -8.27 1.24 2.78
C VAL A 126 -7.75 2.68 2.95
N CYS A 127 -8.63 3.66 3.01
CA CYS A 127 -8.24 5.05 3.19
C CYS A 127 -7.68 5.35 4.59
N ASP A 128 -8.17 4.69 5.64
CA ASP A 128 -7.60 4.83 6.98
C ASP A 128 -6.18 4.29 7.03
N TYR A 129 -5.92 3.19 6.31
CA TYR A 129 -4.57 2.66 6.12
C TYR A 129 -3.70 3.62 5.30
N ALA A 130 -4.22 4.17 4.19
CA ALA A 130 -3.48 5.11 3.35
C ALA A 130 -3.04 6.35 4.14
N LYS A 131 -3.88 6.88 5.03
CA LYS A 131 -3.55 8.02 5.89
C LYS A 131 -2.37 7.74 6.82
N ARG A 132 -2.19 6.49 7.26
CA ARG A 132 -1.12 6.07 8.18
C ARG A 132 0.13 5.54 7.47
N ASN A 133 0.08 5.38 6.15
CA ASN A 133 1.21 4.86 5.38
C ASN A 133 2.22 5.95 5.03
N PRO A 134 3.55 5.67 5.06
CA PRO A 134 4.16 4.38 5.38
C PRO A 134 4.12 4.03 6.88
N GLU A 135 3.49 2.90 7.21
CA GLU A 135 3.25 2.48 8.60
C GLU A 135 4.54 2.31 9.42
N HIS A 136 5.62 1.85 8.80
CA HIS A 136 6.92 1.65 9.46
C HIS A 136 7.51 2.97 9.98
N VAL A 137 7.31 4.08 9.28
CA VAL A 137 7.73 5.41 9.74
C VAL A 137 6.85 5.85 10.91
N LEU A 138 5.53 5.69 10.78
CA LEU A 138 4.59 6.04 11.84
C LEU A 138 4.89 5.30 13.15
N GLN A 139 5.11 3.99 13.07
CA GLN A 139 5.42 3.17 14.24
C GLN A 139 6.76 3.56 14.86
N ALA A 140 7.81 3.78 14.06
CA ALA A 140 9.12 4.21 14.56
C ALA A 140 9.05 5.54 15.31
N LEU A 141 8.34 6.53 14.75
CA LEU A 141 8.18 7.84 15.38
C LEU A 141 7.31 7.78 16.65
N ASN A 142 6.28 6.92 16.67
CA ASN A 142 5.48 6.67 17.87
C ASN A 142 6.29 6.02 18.99
N ILE A 143 7.17 5.05 18.67
CA ILE A 143 8.06 4.41 19.65
C ILE A 143 8.95 5.45 20.34
N VAL A 144 9.46 6.44 19.61
CA VAL A 144 10.31 7.49 20.17
C VAL A 144 9.52 8.66 20.77
N GLY A 145 8.19 8.57 20.82
CA GLY A 145 7.32 9.49 21.53
C GLY A 145 6.95 10.77 20.77
N ILE A 146 7.04 10.77 19.43
CA ILE A 146 6.53 11.90 18.65
C ILE A 146 4.99 11.86 18.65
N PRO A 147 4.31 12.99 18.89
CA PRO A 147 2.84 13.05 18.81
C PRO A 147 2.32 12.71 17.41
N ASP A 148 1.23 11.94 17.35
CA ASP A 148 0.61 11.48 16.09
C ASP A 148 0.35 12.62 15.09
N GLU A 149 -0.11 13.78 15.54
CA GLU A 149 -0.35 14.94 14.66
C GLU A 149 0.90 15.35 13.88
N LYS A 150 2.07 15.42 14.56
CA LYS A 150 3.35 15.74 13.92
C LYS A 150 3.84 14.63 12.99
N ILE A 151 3.56 13.38 13.34
CA ILE A 151 3.87 12.23 12.50
C ILE A 151 3.10 12.31 11.19
N ILE A 152 1.80 12.59 11.25
CA ILE A 152 0.93 12.69 10.08
C ILE A 152 1.36 13.86 9.19
N GLU A 153 1.67 15.03 9.77
CA GLU A 153 2.23 16.17 9.04
C GLU A 153 3.53 15.81 8.29
N TYR A 154 4.48 15.17 8.98
CA TYR A 154 5.73 14.72 8.38
C TYR A 154 5.48 13.72 7.25
N ILE A 155 4.62 12.72 7.49
CA ILE A 155 4.30 11.69 6.51
C ILE A 155 3.66 12.31 5.27
N GLU A 156 2.76 13.27 5.42
CA GLU A 156 2.15 13.97 4.30
C GLU A 156 3.16 14.81 3.52
N HIS A 157 4.04 15.54 4.21
CA HIS A 157 5.09 16.31 3.58
C HIS A 157 6.08 15.45 2.78
N GLU A 158 6.53 14.33 3.35
CA GLU A 158 7.55 13.48 2.74
C GLU A 158 6.98 12.54 1.67
N PHE A 159 5.85 11.90 1.94
CA PHE A 159 5.29 10.84 1.09
C PHE A 159 4.08 11.29 0.26
N GLY A 160 3.51 12.45 0.55
CA GLY A 160 2.41 13.04 -0.21
C GLY A 160 1.01 12.68 0.31
N LYS A 161 0.02 12.82 -0.56
CA LYS A 161 -1.39 12.62 -0.20
C LYS A 161 -1.75 11.13 -0.14
N PRO A 162 -2.77 10.75 0.65
CA PRO A 162 -3.25 9.37 0.72
C PRO A 162 -4.12 9.01 -0.49
N TYR A 163 -3.90 7.83 -1.04
CA TYR A 163 -4.62 7.28 -2.18
C TYR A 163 -5.04 5.84 -1.91
N ARG A 164 -6.22 5.49 -2.44
CA ARG A 164 -6.69 4.12 -2.59
C ARG A 164 -6.35 3.63 -3.99
N LEU A 165 -5.70 2.47 -4.06
CA LEU A 165 -5.46 1.75 -5.32
C LEU A 165 -6.45 0.60 -5.42
N LYS A 166 -7.17 0.48 -6.54
CA LYS A 166 -7.90 -0.73 -6.91
C LYS A 166 -6.97 -1.61 -7.73
N LEU A 167 -6.81 -2.86 -7.35
CA LEU A 167 -5.84 -3.79 -7.94
C LEU A 167 -6.54 -4.87 -8.76
N LYS A 168 -5.98 -5.18 -9.93
CA LYS A 168 -6.37 -6.31 -10.80
C LYS A 168 -5.73 -7.63 -10.35
N ILE A 169 -5.66 -7.83 -9.04
CA ILE A 169 -5.03 -9.01 -8.43
C ILE A 169 -6.13 -9.86 -7.83
N LYS A 170 -6.19 -11.13 -8.24
CA LYS A 170 -7.12 -12.10 -7.69
C LYS A 170 -6.44 -12.82 -6.52
N PRO A 171 -6.87 -12.59 -5.27
CA PRO A 171 -6.31 -13.31 -4.13
C PRO A 171 -6.76 -14.77 -4.18
N LYS A 172 -5.98 -15.67 -3.58
CA LYS A 172 -6.40 -17.05 -3.37
C LYS A 172 -7.37 -17.13 -2.20
N LYS A 173 -8.19 -18.18 -2.16
CA LYS A 173 -9.05 -18.45 -1.00
C LYS A 173 -8.29 -18.46 0.33
N THR A 174 -7.08 -19.03 0.35
CA THR A 174 -6.23 -19.02 1.56
C THR A 174 -5.83 -17.62 2.02
N ASP A 175 -5.63 -16.68 1.09
CA ASP A 175 -5.25 -15.30 1.41
C ASP A 175 -6.39 -14.53 2.08
N LEU A 176 -7.63 -15.01 1.92
CA LEU A 176 -8.86 -14.44 2.47
C LEU A 176 -9.29 -15.09 3.79
N ALA A 177 -8.54 -16.09 4.29
CA ALA A 177 -8.86 -16.77 5.54
C ALA A 177 -8.79 -15.83 6.76
N SER A 178 -7.96 -14.79 6.69
CA SER A 178 -7.81 -13.77 7.75
C SER A 178 -8.92 -12.71 7.75
N GLY A 179 -9.88 -12.78 6.82
CA GLY A 179 -11.02 -11.87 6.73
C GLY A 179 -10.91 -10.84 5.60
N THR A 180 -11.60 -9.71 5.77
CA THR A 180 -11.69 -8.62 4.77
C THR A 180 -10.54 -7.60 4.89
N GLN A 181 -9.76 -7.70 5.97
CA GLN A 181 -8.64 -6.85 6.31
C GLN A 181 -7.36 -7.68 6.29
N ASN A 182 -6.24 -7.10 5.83
CA ASN A 182 -4.92 -7.74 5.82
C ASN A 182 -4.80 -8.97 4.89
N ILE A 183 -5.26 -8.84 3.65
CA ILE A 183 -5.06 -9.82 2.58
C ILE A 183 -3.60 -9.78 2.13
N ARG A 184 -2.88 -10.90 2.24
CA ARG A 184 -1.49 -11.00 1.78
C ARG A 184 -1.45 -11.30 0.29
N LEU A 185 -0.82 -10.42 -0.50
CA LEU A 185 -0.67 -10.64 -1.94
C LEU A 185 0.60 -11.40 -2.34
N ASN A 186 1.42 -11.81 -1.35
CA ASN A 186 2.66 -12.58 -1.50
C ASN A 186 3.55 -12.10 -2.66
N ARG A 187 3.68 -10.77 -2.78
CA ARG A 187 4.46 -10.11 -3.82
C ARG A 187 5.12 -8.86 -3.26
N ARG A 188 6.31 -8.56 -3.81
CA ARG A 188 7.12 -7.38 -3.46
C ARG A 188 6.73 -6.12 -4.23
N CYS A 189 6.16 -6.27 -5.42
CA CYS A 189 5.86 -5.16 -6.31
C CYS A 189 4.42 -5.22 -6.79
N ILE A 190 3.85 -4.05 -7.03
CA ILE A 190 2.65 -3.83 -7.84
C ILE A 190 3.11 -3.14 -9.10
N TYR A 191 2.94 -3.80 -10.25
CA TYR A 191 3.30 -3.22 -11.54
C TYR A 191 2.18 -2.32 -12.06
N PRO A 192 2.45 -1.40 -12.99
CA PRO A 192 1.42 -0.54 -13.59
C PRO A 192 0.16 -1.29 -14.06
N GLU A 193 0.35 -2.46 -14.69
CA GLU A 193 -0.73 -3.30 -15.21
C GLU A 193 -1.64 -3.89 -14.13
N ASP A 194 -1.11 -4.07 -12.91
CA ASP A 194 -1.85 -4.54 -11.73
C ASP A 194 -2.78 -3.45 -11.18
N ILE A 195 -2.61 -2.18 -11.58
CA ILE A 195 -3.41 -1.06 -11.08
C ILE A 195 -4.61 -0.84 -12.01
N GLU A 196 -5.82 -1.00 -11.48
CA GLU A 196 -7.06 -0.74 -12.20
C GLU A 196 -7.45 0.74 -12.16
N ASP A 197 -7.38 1.29 -10.95
CA ASP A 197 -7.86 2.63 -10.62
C ASP A 197 -7.10 3.20 -9.41
N VAL A 198 -7.03 4.53 -9.35
CA VAL A 198 -6.44 5.28 -8.24
C VAL A 198 -7.39 6.42 -7.91
N GLY A 199 -7.69 6.59 -6.64
CA GLY A 199 -8.38 7.81 -6.21
C GLY A 199 -7.96 8.27 -4.84
N ALA A 200 -8.11 9.58 -4.63
CA ALA A 200 -7.69 10.24 -3.42
C ALA A 200 -8.58 9.79 -2.24
N CYS A 201 -7.94 9.67 -1.07
CA CYS A 201 -8.65 9.50 0.19
C CYS A 201 -8.90 10.89 0.78
N GLU A 202 -10.16 11.20 1.06
CA GLU A 202 -10.60 12.42 1.76
C GLU A 202 -10.42 12.27 3.27
#